data_AF-A0A1F8XMT4-F1
#
_entry.id   AF-A0A1F8XMT4-F1
#
_cell.length_a   1.000
_cell.length_b   1.000
_cell.length_c   1.000
_cell.angle_alpha   90.00
_cell.angle_beta   90.00
_cell.angle_gamma   90.00
#
_symmetry.space_group_name_H-M   'P 1'
#
loop_
_entity.id
_entity.type
_entity.pdbx_description
1 polymer ?
#
loop_
_entity_poly.entity_id
_entity_poly.type
_entity_poly.pdbx_seq_one_letter_code
_entity_poly.pdbx_strand_id
1 'polypeptide(L)'
;WEVMLLPMYFLIGVWGGPRKEYAAIKFFLYTLAGSILMLIVLLALYFNTTNPETGAHTFNLLHYMSQNTHNAWLKGFDVRILLFLGLFIGFAIKVPLFPFHTWLPDAHVEAPTAISVILAGVLLKMGTYGLMRISFPVFPDVTVYFALPMAILGVINIIYGALCAMAQSDLKKLVAYSSVSHMGFCLLGMAALTPLGMVGASMQMFSHGMITAMLFFLVGVVYDRAHHRQIDGFGGLGAVVPVYTAFIGFAFFASLGLPGLSGFIAEQMVFLGSFGVFRTLVIIAALGIVFVAAFHLWALQRVFLGPLNPKYATLDEINAREIFCLAPLVVLIMAVGVWPMPVLNLMNASLVRLVDLVKVVI
;
A
#
# COMPACT_ATOMS: atom_id res chain seq x y z
N TRP A 1 -11.20 -0.05 -13.40
CA TRP A 1 -11.23 0.05 -11.92
C TRP A 1 -12.32 -0.85 -11.35
N GLU A 2 -13.61 -0.63 -11.66
CA GLU A 2 -14.70 -1.48 -11.12
C GLU A 2 -14.69 -2.94 -11.57
N VAL A 3 -14.33 -3.22 -12.82
CA VAL A 3 -14.32 -4.60 -13.36
C VAL A 3 -13.44 -5.55 -12.51
N MET A 4 -12.41 -5.04 -11.84
CA MET A 4 -11.56 -5.87 -10.96
C MET A 4 -12.19 -6.15 -9.60
N LEU A 5 -13.10 -5.29 -9.13
CA LEU A 5 -13.74 -5.42 -7.82
C LEU A 5 -14.72 -6.58 -7.79
N LEU A 6 -15.43 -6.80 -8.89
CA LEU A 6 -16.46 -7.82 -8.97
C LEU A 6 -15.87 -9.25 -8.83
N PRO A 7 -14.81 -9.66 -9.55
CA PRO A 7 -14.14 -10.92 -9.29
C PRO A 7 -13.61 -11.02 -7.86
N MET A 8 -12.99 -9.97 -7.32
CA MET A 8 -12.46 -9.98 -5.96
C MET A 8 -13.54 -10.19 -4.90
N TYR A 9 -14.71 -9.57 -5.08
CA TYR A 9 -15.87 -9.80 -4.22
C TYR A 9 -16.26 -11.27 -4.19
N PHE A 10 -16.38 -11.93 -5.34
CA PHE A 10 -16.71 -13.36 -5.39
C PHE A 10 -15.58 -14.25 -4.88
N LEU A 11 -14.32 -13.92 -5.19
CA LEU A 11 -13.16 -14.68 -4.73
C LEU A 11 -13.08 -14.71 -3.20
N ILE A 12 -13.43 -13.60 -2.54
CA ILE A 12 -13.56 -13.53 -1.07
C ILE A 12 -14.85 -14.22 -0.62
N GLY A 13 -16.01 -13.83 -1.17
CA GLY A 13 -17.33 -14.27 -0.68
C GLY A 13 -17.63 -15.75 -0.86
N VAL A 14 -17.08 -16.40 -1.88
CA VAL A 14 -17.31 -17.82 -2.18
C VAL A 14 -16.28 -18.70 -1.47
N TRP A 15 -14.98 -18.40 -1.61
CA TRP A 15 -13.88 -19.24 -1.12
C TRP A 15 -13.22 -18.78 0.18
N GLY A 16 -13.67 -17.67 0.76
CA GLY A 16 -13.09 -17.12 1.97
C GLY A 16 -13.39 -17.90 3.26
N GLY A 17 -12.94 -17.34 4.37
CA GLY A 17 -13.09 -17.88 5.72
C GLY A 17 -14.51 -17.77 6.31
N PRO A 18 -14.64 -17.97 7.63
CA PRO A 18 -15.93 -18.04 8.32
C PRO A 18 -16.83 -16.81 8.17
N ARG A 19 -16.25 -15.61 8.04
CA ARG A 19 -17.01 -14.35 7.88
C ARG A 19 -16.89 -13.74 6.49
N LYS A 20 -16.66 -14.59 5.49
CA LYS A 20 -16.41 -14.22 4.10
C LYS A 20 -17.45 -13.28 3.50
N GLU A 21 -18.73 -13.50 3.76
CA GLU A 21 -19.81 -12.66 3.22
C GLU A 21 -19.73 -11.23 3.76
N TYR A 22 -19.58 -11.08 5.08
CA TYR A 22 -19.40 -9.78 5.73
C TYR A 22 -18.17 -9.05 5.18
N ALA A 23 -17.03 -9.74 5.10
CA ALA A 23 -15.79 -9.14 4.61
C ALA A 23 -15.87 -8.76 3.13
N ALA A 24 -16.45 -9.60 2.28
CA ALA A 24 -16.65 -9.32 0.87
C ALA A 24 -17.57 -8.12 0.65
N ILE A 25 -18.71 -8.06 1.36
CA ILE A 25 -19.65 -6.94 1.30
C ILE A 25 -18.98 -5.65 1.80
N LYS A 26 -18.28 -5.69 2.94
CA LYS A 26 -17.58 -4.52 3.49
C LYS A 26 -16.51 -4.01 2.50
N PHE A 27 -15.69 -4.90 1.95
CA PHE A 27 -14.70 -4.58 0.92
C PHE A 27 -15.36 -3.91 -0.29
N PHE A 28 -16.42 -4.53 -0.81
CA PHE A 28 -17.11 -4.04 -2.00
C PHE A 28 -17.76 -2.68 -1.75
N LEU A 29 -18.50 -2.50 -0.65
CA LEU A 29 -19.17 -1.24 -0.34
C LEU A 29 -18.18 -0.09 -0.13
N TYR A 30 -17.08 -0.31 0.61
CA TYR A 30 -16.04 0.71 0.79
C TYR A 30 -15.49 1.14 -0.57
N THR A 31 -15.05 0.17 -1.37
CA THR A 31 -14.36 0.47 -2.62
C THR A 31 -15.29 0.96 -3.72
N LEU A 32 -16.55 0.54 -3.75
CA LEU A 32 -17.59 1.04 -4.64
C LEU A 32 -17.95 2.48 -4.29
N ALA A 33 -18.13 2.81 -3.02
CA ALA A 33 -18.44 4.17 -2.58
C ALA A 33 -17.35 5.17 -3.03
N GLY A 34 -16.08 4.80 -2.85
CA GLY A 34 -14.96 5.60 -3.35
C GLY A 34 -14.97 5.74 -4.88
N SER A 35 -15.41 4.72 -5.59
CA SER A 35 -15.42 4.72 -7.05
C SER A 35 -16.60 5.49 -7.65
N ILE A 36 -17.73 5.57 -6.93
CA ILE A 36 -18.83 6.48 -7.26
C ILE A 36 -18.36 7.93 -7.16
N LEU A 37 -17.60 8.30 -6.11
CA LEU A 37 -17.04 9.64 -5.99
C LEU A 37 -16.09 9.96 -7.15
N MET A 38 -15.22 9.02 -7.52
CA MET A 38 -14.35 9.20 -8.69
C MET A 38 -15.16 9.33 -9.98
N LEU A 39 -16.23 8.55 -10.16
CA LEU A 39 -17.09 8.65 -11.33
C LEU A 39 -17.76 10.03 -11.43
N ILE A 40 -18.27 10.56 -10.31
CA ILE A 40 -18.84 11.92 -10.28
C ILE A 40 -17.81 12.96 -10.73
N VAL A 41 -16.57 12.85 -10.26
CA VAL A 41 -15.50 13.76 -10.69
C VAL A 41 -15.15 13.58 -12.17
N LEU A 42 -15.08 12.34 -12.66
CA LEU A 42 -14.82 12.08 -14.08
C LEU A 42 -15.93 12.61 -14.99
N LEU A 43 -17.19 12.55 -14.55
CA LEU A 43 -18.32 13.16 -15.26
C LEU A 43 -18.23 14.69 -15.22
N ALA A 44 -17.90 15.26 -14.06
CA ALA A 44 -17.67 16.71 -13.96
C ALA A 44 -16.54 17.16 -14.90
N LEU A 45 -15.43 16.42 -14.97
CA LEU A 45 -14.34 16.70 -15.90
C LEU A 45 -14.78 16.57 -17.36
N TYR A 46 -15.55 15.53 -17.71
CA TYR A 46 -16.07 15.32 -19.05
C TYR A 46 -16.95 16.48 -19.53
N PHE A 47 -17.92 16.91 -18.73
CA PHE A 47 -18.84 17.98 -19.10
C PHE A 47 -18.20 19.38 -19.08
N ASN A 48 -17.05 19.55 -18.42
CA ASN A 48 -16.40 20.86 -18.25
C ASN A 48 -15.02 20.96 -18.93
N THR A 49 -14.62 19.94 -19.68
CA THR A 49 -13.43 19.93 -20.52
C THR A 49 -13.80 19.67 -21.98
N THR A 50 -13.24 20.45 -22.90
CA THR A 50 -13.43 20.27 -24.33
C THR A 50 -12.14 19.85 -25.02
N ASN A 51 -12.26 19.04 -26.07
CA ASN A 51 -11.16 18.77 -26.98
C ASN A 51 -10.92 20.04 -27.85
N PRO A 52 -9.70 20.62 -27.86
CA PRO A 52 -9.36 21.78 -28.70
C PRO A 52 -9.62 21.59 -30.19
N GLU A 53 -9.48 20.36 -30.68
CA GLU A 53 -9.55 20.06 -32.11
C GLU A 53 -11.00 19.90 -32.60
N THR A 54 -11.86 19.31 -31.77
CA THR A 54 -13.23 18.97 -32.17
C THR A 54 -14.31 19.83 -31.49
N GLY A 55 -13.96 20.55 -30.42
CA GLY A 55 -14.90 21.28 -29.58
C GLY A 55 -15.82 20.40 -28.72
N ALA A 56 -15.74 19.08 -28.86
CA ALA A 56 -16.59 18.12 -28.13
C ALA A 56 -16.05 17.82 -26.72
N HIS A 57 -16.91 17.32 -25.84
CA HIS A 57 -16.50 16.75 -24.56
C HIS A 57 -15.56 15.55 -24.76
N THR A 58 -14.68 15.30 -23.79
CA THR A 58 -13.62 14.30 -23.92
C THR A 58 -13.32 13.60 -22.61
N PHE A 59 -12.95 12.31 -22.70
CA PHE A 59 -12.39 11.51 -21.60
C PHE A 59 -10.86 11.41 -21.63
N ASN A 60 -10.20 12.20 -22.49
CA ASN A 60 -8.75 12.17 -22.61
C ASN A 60 -8.09 12.88 -21.42
N LEU A 61 -7.28 12.13 -20.67
CA LEU A 61 -6.54 12.64 -19.51
C LEU A 61 -5.63 13.83 -19.84
N LEU A 62 -5.04 13.88 -21.03
CA LEU A 62 -4.16 15.00 -21.41
C LEU A 62 -4.93 16.31 -21.52
N HIS A 63 -6.20 16.27 -21.93
CA HIS A 63 -7.06 17.45 -21.91
C HIS A 63 -7.45 17.78 -20.46
N TYR A 64 -7.77 16.79 -19.61
CA TYR A 64 -8.02 17.09 -18.19
C TYR A 64 -6.85 17.77 -17.47
N MET A 65 -5.60 17.47 -17.86
CA MET A 65 -4.40 18.10 -17.31
C MET A 65 -4.18 19.55 -17.81
N SER A 66 -4.86 19.97 -18.88
CA SER A 66 -4.69 21.29 -19.48
C SER A 66 -5.77 22.28 -19.02
N GLN A 67 -5.40 23.27 -18.21
CA GLN A 67 -6.33 24.31 -17.77
C GLN A 67 -6.92 25.14 -18.93
N ASN A 68 -6.25 25.16 -20.08
CA ASN A 68 -6.74 25.85 -21.28
C ASN A 68 -8.00 25.19 -21.86
N THR A 69 -8.19 23.89 -21.63
CA THR A 69 -9.37 23.14 -22.08
C THR A 69 -10.53 23.15 -21.10
N HIS A 70 -10.35 23.75 -19.92
CA HIS A 70 -11.40 23.87 -18.90
C HIS A 70 -12.30 25.07 -19.19
N ASN A 71 -13.61 24.90 -18.94
CA ASN A 71 -14.55 26.01 -18.96
C ASN A 71 -14.41 26.94 -17.73
N ALA A 72 -15.20 28.01 -17.66
CA ALA A 72 -15.14 28.98 -16.57
C ALA A 72 -15.44 28.37 -15.19
N TRP A 73 -16.33 27.38 -15.11
CA TRP A 73 -16.70 26.73 -13.86
C TRP A 73 -15.55 25.88 -13.30
N LEU A 74 -14.91 25.05 -14.13
CA LEU A 74 -13.81 24.17 -13.73
C LEU A 74 -12.50 24.94 -13.44
N LYS A 75 -12.37 26.17 -13.96
CA LYS A 75 -11.26 27.08 -13.60
C LYS A 75 -11.37 27.66 -12.19
N GLY A 76 -12.55 27.59 -11.56
CA GLY A 76 -12.74 28.02 -10.18
C GLY A 76 -11.96 27.16 -9.19
N PHE A 77 -11.15 27.78 -8.32
CA PHE A 77 -10.32 27.04 -7.37
C PHE A 77 -11.14 26.18 -6.40
N ASP A 78 -12.23 26.72 -5.85
CA ASP A 78 -13.11 25.99 -4.92
C ASP A 78 -13.73 24.74 -5.57
N VAL A 79 -14.09 24.83 -6.85
CA VAL A 79 -14.58 23.68 -7.63
C VAL A 79 -13.50 22.62 -7.73
N ARG A 80 -12.27 23.00 -8.09
CA ARG A 80 -11.14 22.07 -8.19
C ARG A 80 -10.80 21.43 -6.85
N ILE A 81 -10.96 22.14 -5.73
CA ILE A 81 -10.84 21.55 -4.38
C ILE A 81 -11.86 20.42 -4.20
N LEU A 82 -13.13 20.67 -4.49
CA LEU A 82 -14.18 19.65 -4.34
C LEU A 82 -13.92 18.42 -5.23
N LEU A 83 -13.50 18.66 -6.47
CA LEU A 83 -13.18 17.56 -7.40
C LEU A 83 -11.92 16.80 -6.98
N PHE A 84 -10.89 17.49 -6.52
CA PHE A 84 -9.69 16.87 -5.95
C PHE A 84 -10.05 16.03 -4.72
N LEU A 85 -10.88 16.54 -3.81
CA LEU A 85 -11.33 15.78 -2.63
C LEU A 85 -12.13 14.54 -3.03
N GLY A 86 -12.97 14.61 -4.07
CA GLY A 86 -13.68 13.45 -4.60
C GLY A 86 -12.74 12.37 -5.12
N LEU A 87 -11.72 12.74 -5.91
CA LEU A 87 -10.67 11.81 -6.35
C LEU A 87 -9.84 11.30 -5.17
N PHE A 88 -9.41 12.20 -4.29
CA PHE A 88 -8.56 11.90 -3.15
C PHE A 88 -9.24 10.89 -2.23
N ILE A 89 -10.51 11.10 -1.85
CA ILE A 89 -11.26 10.16 -1.00
C ILE A 89 -11.41 8.81 -1.71
N GLY A 90 -11.75 8.80 -3.01
CA GLY A 90 -11.87 7.57 -3.79
C GLY A 90 -10.59 6.74 -3.82
N PHE A 91 -9.45 7.39 -4.03
CA PHE A 91 -8.14 6.74 -3.95
C PHE A 91 -7.72 6.42 -2.51
N ALA A 92 -8.00 7.28 -1.54
CA ALA A 92 -7.67 7.12 -0.12
C ALA A 92 -8.29 5.86 0.48
N ILE A 93 -9.54 5.54 0.09
CA ILE A 93 -10.18 4.28 0.46
C ILE A 93 -9.38 3.09 -0.08
N LYS A 94 -8.81 3.19 -1.29
CA LYS A 94 -8.02 2.13 -1.93
C LYS A 94 -6.58 2.03 -1.41
N VAL A 95 -5.99 3.13 -0.94
CA VAL A 95 -4.66 3.23 -0.28
C VAL A 95 -4.69 2.84 1.21
N PRO A 96 -5.81 2.27 1.67
CA PRO A 96 -6.33 2.36 3.04
C PRO A 96 -5.74 3.48 3.91
N LEU A 97 -6.04 4.74 3.59
CA LEU A 97 -5.72 5.86 4.48
C LEU A 97 -6.65 5.91 5.68
N PHE A 98 -6.18 6.43 6.82
CA PHE A 98 -7.04 6.81 7.92
C PHE A 98 -8.02 7.91 7.46
N PRO A 99 -9.33 7.80 7.76
CA PRO A 99 -10.01 6.75 8.53
C PRO A 99 -10.58 5.57 7.70
N PHE A 100 -10.36 5.54 6.39
CA PHE A 100 -10.95 4.62 5.41
C PHE A 100 -10.25 3.25 5.24
N HIS A 101 -9.59 2.73 6.28
CA HIS A 101 -8.74 1.53 6.18
C HIS A 101 -9.39 0.26 6.73
N THR A 102 -10.48 0.35 7.48
CA THR A 102 -11.02 -0.78 8.27
C THR A 102 -11.55 -1.94 7.45
N TRP A 103 -11.78 -1.76 6.14
CA TRP A 103 -12.13 -2.84 5.22
C TRP A 103 -10.96 -3.78 4.96
N LEU A 104 -9.71 -3.27 5.00
CA LEU A 104 -8.52 -4.01 4.59
C LEU A 104 -8.22 -5.20 5.51
N PRO A 105 -8.16 -5.05 6.86
CA PRO A 105 -7.89 -6.17 7.75
C PRO A 105 -8.98 -7.25 7.64
N ASP A 106 -10.25 -6.87 7.58
CA ASP A 106 -11.35 -7.83 7.45
C ASP A 106 -11.29 -8.58 6.12
N ALA A 107 -11.01 -7.87 5.01
CA ALA A 107 -10.85 -8.48 3.70
C ALA A 107 -9.69 -9.49 3.66
N HIS A 108 -8.52 -9.15 4.20
CA HIS A 108 -7.37 -10.06 4.22
C HIS A 108 -7.54 -11.28 5.11
N VAL A 109 -8.18 -11.11 6.27
CA VAL A 109 -8.44 -12.22 7.19
C VAL A 109 -9.31 -13.26 6.50
N GLU A 110 -10.40 -12.84 5.86
CA GLU A 110 -11.32 -13.77 5.25
C GLU A 110 -10.89 -14.20 3.85
N ALA A 111 -10.03 -13.44 3.15
CA ALA A 111 -9.59 -13.80 1.81
C ALA A 111 -8.73 -15.08 1.79
N PRO A 112 -8.91 -15.94 0.76
CA PRO A 112 -7.97 -17.02 0.47
C PRO A 112 -6.53 -16.49 0.30
N THR A 113 -5.54 -17.35 0.54
CA THR A 113 -4.12 -16.96 0.52
C THR A 113 -3.72 -16.28 -0.80
N ALA A 114 -4.01 -16.89 -1.94
CA ALA A 114 -3.70 -16.31 -3.26
C ALA A 114 -4.37 -14.94 -3.48
N ILE A 115 -5.58 -14.76 -2.95
CA ILE A 115 -6.33 -13.51 -3.07
C ILE A 115 -5.75 -12.43 -2.17
N SER A 116 -5.32 -12.78 -0.95
CA SER A 116 -4.57 -11.87 -0.09
C SER A 116 -3.25 -11.42 -0.72
N VAL A 117 -2.54 -12.33 -1.41
CA VAL A 117 -1.31 -11.99 -2.15
C VAL A 117 -1.58 -10.96 -3.24
N ILE A 118 -2.64 -11.14 -4.05
CA ILE A 118 -3.02 -10.18 -5.11
C ILE A 118 -3.52 -8.86 -4.51
N LEU A 119 -4.37 -8.93 -3.50
CA LEU A 119 -4.95 -7.76 -2.82
C LEU A 119 -3.83 -6.87 -2.27
N ALA A 120 -2.95 -7.45 -1.45
CA ALA A 120 -1.83 -6.73 -0.84
C ALA A 120 -0.82 -6.30 -1.90
N GLY A 121 -0.40 -7.23 -2.77
CA GLY A 121 0.67 -7.07 -3.73
C GLY A 121 0.38 -5.99 -4.78
N VAL A 122 -0.86 -5.90 -5.27
CA VAL A 122 -1.21 -5.06 -6.42
C VAL A 122 -2.28 -4.02 -6.09
N LEU A 123 -3.43 -4.44 -5.53
CA LEU A 123 -4.62 -3.57 -5.51
C LEU A 123 -4.43 -2.28 -4.71
N LEU A 124 -3.68 -2.32 -3.61
CA LEU A 124 -3.41 -1.12 -2.81
C LEU A 124 -2.60 -0.08 -3.59
N LYS A 125 -1.71 -0.53 -4.50
CA LYS A 125 -0.82 0.36 -5.27
C LYS A 125 -1.59 1.12 -6.33
N MET A 126 -2.74 0.61 -6.76
CA MET A 126 -3.59 1.30 -7.73
C MET A 126 -4.13 2.62 -7.16
N GLY A 127 -4.34 2.72 -5.84
CA GLY A 127 -4.77 3.96 -5.20
C GLY A 127 -3.71 5.04 -5.25
N THR A 128 -2.49 4.71 -4.83
CA THR A 128 -1.34 5.64 -4.85
C THR A 128 -0.94 6.00 -6.27
N TYR A 129 -0.98 5.03 -7.20
CA TYR A 129 -0.82 5.29 -8.63
C TYR A 129 -1.91 6.23 -9.17
N GLY A 130 -3.17 6.05 -8.75
CA GLY A 130 -4.28 6.93 -9.12
C GLY A 130 -4.10 8.37 -8.64
N LEU A 131 -3.60 8.56 -7.41
CA LEU A 131 -3.22 9.88 -6.90
C LEU A 131 -2.15 10.53 -7.79
N MET A 132 -1.05 9.82 -8.05
CA MET A 132 0.06 10.33 -8.86
C MET A 132 -0.32 10.59 -10.32
N ARG A 133 -1.11 9.69 -10.94
CA ARG A 133 -1.37 9.71 -12.38
C ARG A 133 -2.60 10.52 -12.77
N ILE A 134 -3.58 10.62 -11.88
CA ILE A 134 -4.87 11.28 -12.17
C ILE A 134 -5.02 12.51 -11.30
N SER A 135 -4.98 12.39 -9.97
CA SER A 135 -5.29 13.52 -9.08
C SER A 135 -4.28 14.67 -9.21
N PHE A 136 -2.99 14.35 -9.14
CA PHE A 136 -1.92 15.37 -9.12
C PHE A 136 -1.82 16.17 -10.42
N PRO A 137 -1.77 15.53 -11.61
CA PRO A 137 -1.59 16.28 -12.84
C PRO A 137 -2.87 16.97 -13.32
N VAL A 138 -4.06 16.52 -12.91
CA VAL A 138 -5.33 17.19 -13.26
C VAL A 138 -5.56 18.43 -12.39
N PHE A 139 -5.18 18.39 -11.11
CA PHE A 139 -5.32 19.50 -10.16
C PHE A 139 -3.98 19.84 -9.47
N PRO A 140 -2.98 20.34 -10.21
CA PRO A 140 -1.63 20.56 -9.68
C PRO A 140 -1.57 21.64 -8.59
N ASP A 141 -2.29 22.75 -8.75
CA ASP A 141 -2.45 23.80 -7.73
C ASP A 141 -3.05 23.27 -6.43
N VAL A 142 -4.14 22.50 -6.56
CA VAL A 142 -4.83 21.92 -5.41
C VAL A 142 -3.94 20.87 -4.72
N THR A 143 -3.14 20.13 -5.49
CA THR A 143 -2.17 19.17 -4.95
C THR A 143 -1.13 19.86 -4.07
N VAL A 144 -0.61 21.00 -4.51
CA VAL A 144 0.30 21.82 -3.69
C VAL A 144 -0.41 22.31 -2.43
N TYR A 145 -1.64 22.80 -2.56
CA TYR A 145 -2.45 23.27 -1.42
C TYR A 145 -2.69 22.17 -0.38
N PHE A 146 -2.94 20.93 -0.82
CA PHE A 146 -3.17 19.78 0.07
C PHE A 146 -1.89 19.02 0.47
N ALA A 147 -0.70 19.47 0.06
CA ALA A 147 0.56 18.78 0.38
C ALA A 147 0.75 18.55 1.88
N LEU A 148 0.57 19.59 2.72
CA LEU A 148 0.70 19.45 4.18
C LEU A 148 -0.39 18.54 4.79
N PRO A 149 -1.70 18.71 4.50
CA PRO A 149 -2.73 17.75 4.94
C PRO A 149 -2.43 16.30 4.56
N MET A 150 -1.93 16.05 3.34
CA MET A 150 -1.55 14.71 2.88
C MET A 150 -0.36 14.16 3.68
N ALA A 151 0.65 14.98 3.96
CA ALA A 151 1.78 14.58 4.79
C ALA A 151 1.34 14.22 6.21
N ILE A 152 0.43 15.01 6.81
CA ILE A 152 -0.13 14.73 8.14
C ILE A 152 -0.87 13.39 8.14
N LEU A 153 -1.74 13.15 7.15
CA LEU A 153 -2.43 11.86 6.99
C LEU A 153 -1.44 10.71 6.79
N GLY A 154 -0.33 10.94 6.07
CA GLY A 154 0.74 9.96 5.89
C GLY A 154 1.37 9.56 7.21
N VAL A 155 1.73 10.53 8.05
CA VAL A 155 2.27 10.28 9.40
C VAL A 155 1.25 9.57 10.29
N ILE A 156 -0.02 9.99 10.27
CA ILE A 156 -1.09 9.32 11.01
C ILE A 156 -1.14 7.85 10.58
N ASN A 157 -1.14 7.55 9.28
CA ASN A 157 -1.12 6.17 8.80
C ASN A 157 0.07 5.38 9.32
N ILE A 158 1.28 5.94 9.23
CA ILE A 158 2.52 5.29 9.68
C ILE A 158 2.39 4.86 11.15
N ILE A 159 2.00 5.80 12.03
CA ILE A 159 1.95 5.57 13.47
C ILE A 159 0.72 4.75 13.86
N TYR A 160 -0.48 5.20 13.48
CA TYR A 160 -1.73 4.55 13.84
C TYR A 160 -1.80 3.13 13.27
N GLY A 161 -1.41 2.93 12.01
CA GLY A 161 -1.37 1.60 11.38
C GLY A 161 -0.43 0.65 12.11
N ALA A 162 0.76 1.13 12.53
CA ALA A 162 1.72 0.32 13.26
C ALA A 162 1.24 -0.03 14.68
N LEU A 163 0.62 0.92 15.39
CA LEU A 163 0.02 0.67 16.70
C LEU A 163 -1.15 -0.33 16.60
N CYS A 164 -1.99 -0.21 15.56
CA CYS A 164 -3.03 -1.19 15.29
C CYS A 164 -2.45 -2.57 15.01
N ALA A 165 -1.38 -2.68 14.21
CA ALA A 165 -0.70 -3.95 13.92
C ALA A 165 -0.15 -4.60 15.20
N MET A 166 0.48 -3.81 16.08
CA MET A 166 1.02 -4.26 17.35
C MET A 166 -0.06 -4.75 18.33
N ALA A 167 -1.27 -4.20 18.23
CA ALA A 167 -2.42 -4.64 19.03
C ALA A 167 -3.12 -5.91 18.50
N GLN A 168 -2.70 -6.47 17.36
CA GLN A 168 -3.34 -7.65 16.78
C GLN A 168 -2.84 -8.95 17.40
N SER A 169 -3.77 -9.83 17.74
CA SER A 169 -3.49 -11.24 18.09
C SER A 169 -3.54 -12.19 16.89
N ASP A 170 -4.10 -11.75 15.75
CA ASP A 170 -4.22 -12.54 14.52
C ASP A 170 -3.09 -12.18 13.54
N LEU A 171 -2.33 -13.19 13.10
CA LEU A 171 -1.16 -13.01 12.25
C LEU A 171 -1.50 -12.42 10.87
N LYS A 172 -2.65 -12.76 10.26
CA LYS A 172 -3.09 -12.14 9.00
C LYS A 172 -3.48 -10.68 9.21
N LYS A 173 -4.14 -10.34 10.33
CA LYS A 173 -4.49 -8.95 10.65
C LYS A 173 -3.25 -8.10 10.89
N LEU A 174 -2.26 -8.64 11.60
CA LEU A 174 -0.99 -7.94 11.85
C LEU A 174 -0.33 -7.51 10.53
N VAL A 175 -0.23 -8.42 9.55
CA VAL A 175 0.31 -8.12 8.21
C VAL A 175 -0.59 -7.17 7.41
N ALA A 176 -1.91 -7.23 7.58
CA ALA A 176 -2.81 -6.27 6.94
C ALA A 176 -2.62 -4.84 7.50
N TYR A 177 -2.50 -4.69 8.82
CA TYR A 177 -2.26 -3.38 9.44
C TYR A 177 -0.85 -2.86 9.22
N SER A 178 0.16 -3.73 9.09
CA SER A 178 1.48 -3.28 8.63
C SER A 178 1.35 -2.63 7.26
N SER A 179 0.54 -3.17 6.34
CA SER A 179 0.31 -2.55 5.04
C SER A 179 -0.29 -1.14 5.13
N VAL A 180 -1.20 -0.90 6.07
CA VAL A 180 -1.77 0.44 6.34
C VAL A 180 -0.68 1.43 6.75
N SER A 181 0.23 1.00 7.64
CA SER A 181 1.38 1.79 8.07
C SER A 181 2.31 2.11 6.90
N HIS A 182 2.67 1.09 6.11
CA HIS A 182 3.59 1.24 4.99
C HIS A 182 3.07 2.16 3.87
N MET A 183 1.76 2.15 3.61
CA MET A 183 1.15 3.10 2.66
C MET A 183 1.19 4.55 3.14
N GLY A 184 1.33 4.78 4.45
CA GLY A 184 1.60 6.11 4.99
C GLY A 184 2.94 6.69 4.53
N PHE A 185 3.98 5.86 4.38
CA PHE A 185 5.26 6.31 3.78
C PHE A 185 5.09 6.72 2.32
N CYS A 186 4.30 5.97 1.53
CA CYS A 186 3.99 6.37 0.16
C CYS A 186 3.32 7.76 0.14
N LEU A 187 2.35 7.99 1.02
CA LEU A 187 1.64 9.27 1.08
C LEU A 187 2.56 10.42 1.52
N LEU A 188 3.40 10.20 2.54
CA LEU A 188 4.37 11.19 3.01
C LEU A 188 5.41 11.56 1.94
N GLY A 189 5.88 10.57 1.17
CA GLY A 189 6.83 10.78 0.07
C GLY A 189 6.20 11.54 -1.09
N MET A 190 4.96 11.18 -1.47
CA MET A 190 4.19 11.90 -2.49
C MET A 190 3.92 13.35 -2.09
N ALA A 191 3.50 13.56 -0.84
CA ALA A 191 3.12 14.87 -0.32
C ALA A 191 4.28 15.87 -0.31
N ALA A 192 5.53 15.40 -0.21
CA ALA A 192 6.70 16.28 -0.22
C ALA A 192 6.93 16.98 -1.57
N LEU A 193 6.37 16.45 -2.66
CA LEU A 193 6.54 16.99 -4.01
C LEU A 193 8.02 17.22 -4.38
N THR A 194 8.92 16.40 -3.85
CA THR A 194 10.33 16.37 -4.25
C THR A 194 10.56 15.19 -5.19
N PRO A 195 11.51 15.28 -6.15
CA PRO A 195 11.84 14.15 -7.01
C PRO A 195 12.18 12.90 -6.19
N LEU A 196 13.00 13.06 -5.14
CA LEU A 196 13.41 11.96 -4.28
C LEU A 196 12.24 11.37 -3.50
N GLY A 197 11.33 12.19 -2.95
CA GLY A 197 10.16 11.72 -2.21
C GLY A 197 9.16 10.99 -3.10
N MET A 198 8.93 11.50 -4.32
CA MET A 198 8.03 10.89 -5.30
C MET A 198 8.56 9.54 -5.82
N VAL A 199 9.86 9.47 -6.12
CA VAL A 199 10.54 8.23 -6.50
C VAL A 199 10.54 7.26 -5.31
N GLY A 200 10.83 7.73 -4.10
CA GLY A 200 10.77 6.92 -2.88
C GLY A 200 9.39 6.33 -2.61
N ALA A 201 8.32 7.10 -2.79
CA ALA A 201 6.95 6.61 -2.68
C ALA A 201 6.64 5.51 -3.70
N SER A 202 7.12 5.64 -4.94
CA SER A 202 6.96 4.61 -5.96
C SER A 202 7.81 3.37 -5.68
N MET A 203 9.01 3.58 -5.17
CA MET A 203 9.88 2.51 -4.71
C MET A 203 9.25 1.74 -3.54
N GLN A 204 8.56 2.45 -2.64
CA GLN A 204 7.83 1.84 -1.53
C GLN A 204 6.64 1.04 -2.02
N MET A 205 5.87 1.54 -3.00
CA MET A 205 4.82 0.74 -3.64
C MET A 205 5.34 -0.59 -4.18
N PHE A 206 6.46 -0.55 -4.89
CA PHE A 206 7.08 -1.73 -5.51
C PHE A 206 7.63 -2.69 -4.46
N SER A 207 8.45 -2.19 -3.54
CA SER A 207 9.06 -2.96 -2.45
C SER A 207 8.01 -3.61 -1.55
N HIS A 208 7.04 -2.82 -1.07
CA HIS A 208 5.93 -3.30 -0.27
C HIS A 208 5.11 -4.37 -1.02
N GLY A 209 4.95 -4.25 -2.34
CA GLY A 209 4.32 -5.28 -3.19
C GLY A 209 4.95 -6.64 -3.07
N MET A 210 6.28 -6.71 -3.19
CA MET A 210 7.00 -7.98 -3.09
C MET A 210 6.98 -8.52 -1.66
N ILE A 211 7.25 -7.66 -0.67
CA ILE A 211 7.35 -8.05 0.74
C ILE A 211 6.00 -8.55 1.27
N THR A 212 4.92 -7.81 1.03
CA THR A 212 3.59 -8.23 1.53
C THR A 212 3.01 -9.41 0.80
N ALA A 213 3.29 -9.57 -0.50
CA ALA A 213 2.98 -10.81 -1.22
C ALA A 213 3.67 -12.01 -0.56
N MET A 214 4.95 -11.87 -0.23
CA MET A 214 5.72 -12.89 0.48
C MET A 214 5.14 -13.18 1.87
N LEU A 215 4.82 -12.15 2.66
CA LEU A 215 4.22 -12.30 3.99
C LEU A 215 2.87 -12.99 3.96
N PHE A 216 1.96 -12.58 3.07
CA PHE A 216 0.64 -13.22 2.99
C PHE A 216 0.71 -14.65 2.47
N PHE A 217 1.64 -14.96 1.56
CA PHE A 217 1.89 -16.34 1.13
C PHE A 217 2.35 -17.19 2.32
N LEU A 218 3.36 -16.71 3.06
CA LEU A 218 3.90 -17.41 4.23
C LEU A 218 2.83 -17.61 5.30
N VAL A 219 2.14 -16.55 5.72
CA VAL A 219 1.06 -16.65 6.73
C VAL A 219 -0.05 -17.61 6.26
N GLY A 220 -0.32 -17.66 4.96
CA GLY A 220 -1.21 -18.65 4.37
C GLY A 220 -0.75 -20.10 4.58
N VAL A 221 0.53 -20.39 4.33
CA VAL A 221 1.11 -21.73 4.56
C VAL A 221 1.02 -22.15 6.04
N VAL A 222 1.33 -21.24 6.97
CA VAL A 222 1.20 -21.54 8.42
C VAL A 222 -0.25 -21.80 8.79
N TYR A 223 -1.19 -21.02 8.25
CA TYR A 223 -2.62 -21.26 8.46
C TYR A 223 -3.06 -22.62 7.91
N ASP A 224 -2.62 -23.00 6.71
CA ASP A 224 -2.99 -24.28 6.08
C ASP A 224 -2.46 -25.47 6.89
N ARG A 225 -1.31 -25.36 7.55
CA ARG A 225 -0.73 -26.43 8.38
C ARG A 225 -1.26 -26.45 9.83
N ALA A 226 -1.53 -25.30 10.43
CA ALA A 226 -1.90 -25.19 11.84
C ALA A 226 -3.41 -24.99 12.10
N HIS A 227 -4.17 -24.66 11.04
CA HIS A 227 -5.60 -24.38 11.04
C HIS A 227 -6.04 -23.27 12.01
N HIS A 228 -5.14 -22.39 12.42
CA HIS A 228 -5.46 -21.15 13.14
C HIS A 228 -4.47 -20.04 12.82
N ARG A 229 -4.78 -18.83 13.30
CA ARG A 229 -3.99 -17.60 13.05
C ARG A 229 -3.60 -16.84 14.33
N GLN A 230 -4.04 -17.32 15.49
CA GLN A 230 -3.75 -16.71 16.78
C GLN A 230 -2.26 -16.84 17.11
N ILE A 231 -1.58 -15.71 17.28
CA ILE A 231 -0.14 -15.63 17.54
C ILE A 231 0.23 -16.39 18.82
N ASP A 232 -0.57 -16.22 19.88
CA ASP A 232 -0.35 -16.85 21.18
C ASP A 232 -0.65 -18.37 21.19
N GLY A 233 -1.23 -18.90 20.11
CA GLY A 233 -1.41 -20.34 19.94
C GLY A 233 -0.17 -21.06 19.39
N PHE A 234 0.83 -20.32 18.93
CA PHE A 234 2.09 -20.84 18.40
C PHE A 234 3.21 -20.82 19.46
N GLY A 235 4.36 -21.39 19.12
CA GLY A 235 5.55 -21.39 19.96
C GLY A 235 6.61 -22.34 19.41
N GLY A 236 7.85 -21.84 19.30
CA GLY A 236 9.03 -22.63 18.95
C GLY A 236 8.99 -23.33 17.59
N LEU A 237 8.18 -22.87 16.62
CA LEU A 237 8.08 -23.51 15.30
C LEU A 237 9.43 -23.61 14.58
N GLY A 238 10.37 -22.69 14.83
CA GLY A 238 11.68 -22.70 14.20
C GLY A 238 12.57 -23.89 14.57
N ALA A 239 12.27 -24.61 15.65
CA ALA A 239 12.95 -25.85 15.97
C ALA A 239 12.53 -27.02 15.06
N VAL A 240 11.32 -26.95 14.48
CA VAL A 240 10.74 -28.01 13.64
C VAL A 240 10.82 -27.66 12.15
N VAL A 241 10.58 -26.39 11.81
CA VAL A 241 10.57 -25.88 10.43
C VAL A 241 11.59 -24.74 10.22
N PRO A 242 12.91 -25.00 10.39
CA PRO A 242 13.94 -23.98 10.34
C PRO A 242 14.06 -23.26 8.99
N VAL A 243 13.84 -23.95 7.86
CA VAL A 243 13.96 -23.34 6.52
C VAL A 243 12.81 -22.38 6.29
N TYR A 244 11.58 -22.81 6.60
CA TYR A 244 10.42 -21.92 6.58
C TYR A 244 10.64 -20.69 7.49
N THR A 245 11.23 -20.91 8.67
CA THR A 245 11.54 -19.84 9.63
C THR A 245 12.54 -18.82 9.07
N ALA A 246 13.51 -19.27 8.26
CA ALA A 246 14.42 -18.37 7.57
C ALA A 246 13.68 -17.48 6.54
N PHE A 247 12.73 -18.03 5.77
CA PHE A 247 11.94 -17.24 4.82
C PHE A 247 11.06 -16.20 5.52
N ILE A 248 10.37 -16.56 6.60
CA ILE A 248 9.54 -15.58 7.33
C ILE A 248 10.38 -14.54 8.08
N GLY A 249 11.52 -14.95 8.64
CA GLY A 249 12.50 -14.02 9.19
C GLY A 249 12.95 -13.02 8.13
N PHE A 250 13.35 -13.49 6.96
CA PHE A 250 13.72 -12.63 5.82
C PHE A 250 12.60 -11.64 5.46
N ALA A 251 11.35 -12.11 5.35
CA ALA A 251 10.22 -11.25 5.01
C ALA A 251 9.94 -10.17 6.08
N PHE A 252 10.05 -10.54 7.37
CA PHE A 252 9.92 -9.59 8.48
C PHE A 252 11.05 -8.56 8.48
N PHE A 253 12.30 -8.99 8.29
CA PHE A 253 13.45 -8.08 8.18
C PHE A 253 13.34 -7.14 6.98
N ALA A 254 12.83 -7.64 5.84
CA ALA A 254 12.54 -6.82 4.68
C ALA A 254 11.47 -5.76 4.99
N SER A 255 10.41 -6.15 5.69
CA SER A 255 9.31 -5.25 6.06
C SER A 255 9.71 -4.21 7.10
N LEU A 256 10.56 -4.51 8.08
CA LEU A 256 11.01 -3.51 9.06
C LEU A 256 12.12 -2.58 8.56
N GLY A 257 12.53 -2.72 7.29
CA GLY A 257 13.51 -1.85 6.66
C GLY A 257 14.96 -2.20 7.00
N LEU A 258 15.34 -3.48 7.04
CA LEU A 258 16.74 -3.87 7.22
C LEU A 258 17.61 -3.37 6.03
N PRO A 259 18.76 -2.71 6.29
CA PRO A 259 19.69 -2.31 5.23
C PRO A 259 20.12 -3.48 4.33
N GLY A 260 20.19 -3.23 3.03
CA GLY A 260 20.46 -4.25 2.02
C GLY A 260 19.21 -4.93 1.45
N LEU A 261 18.02 -4.64 1.98
CA LEU A 261 16.73 -5.10 1.44
C LEU A 261 15.93 -3.95 0.84
N SER A 262 15.04 -4.25 -0.11
CA SER A 262 14.30 -3.23 -0.87
C SER A 262 13.47 -2.27 -0.02
N GLY A 263 12.97 -2.72 1.15
CA GLY A 263 12.17 -1.91 2.08
C GLY A 263 12.95 -0.70 2.60
N PHE A 264 14.21 -0.93 3.00
CA PHE A 264 15.08 0.13 3.52
C PHE A 264 15.32 1.23 2.48
N ILE A 265 15.66 0.85 1.23
CA ILE A 265 15.93 1.82 0.16
C ILE A 265 14.72 2.72 -0.06
N ALA A 266 13.53 2.12 -0.14
CA ALA A 266 12.30 2.86 -0.37
C ALA A 266 11.99 3.87 0.75
N GLU A 267 12.02 3.42 2.01
CA GLU A 267 11.69 4.27 3.16
C GLU A 267 12.73 5.38 3.38
N GLN A 268 14.02 5.09 3.18
CA GLN A 268 15.06 6.10 3.24
C GLN A 268 14.87 7.18 2.18
N MET A 269 14.53 6.82 0.93
CA MET A 269 14.23 7.79 -0.11
C MET A 269 13.02 8.66 0.24
N VAL A 270 11.97 8.08 0.83
CA VAL A 270 10.82 8.83 1.33
C VAL A 270 11.28 9.83 2.39
N PHE A 271 12.02 9.39 3.42
CA PHE A 271 12.45 10.29 4.48
C PHE A 271 13.36 11.39 3.98
N LEU A 272 14.40 11.07 3.21
CA LEU A 272 15.32 12.04 2.65
C LEU A 272 14.61 13.03 1.72
N GLY A 273 13.68 12.54 0.90
CA GLY A 273 12.86 13.35 0.01
C GLY A 273 11.89 14.27 0.75
N SER A 274 11.38 13.86 1.91
CA SER A 274 10.41 14.63 2.69
C SER A 274 11.04 15.51 3.77
N PHE A 275 12.27 15.24 4.20
CA PHE A 275 12.90 15.90 5.36
C PHE A 275 13.11 17.40 5.16
N GLY A 276 13.46 17.82 3.94
CA GLY A 276 13.64 19.23 3.60
C GLY A 276 12.35 20.05 3.63
N VAL A 277 11.19 19.40 3.44
CA VAL A 277 9.87 20.06 3.36
C VAL A 277 9.09 19.92 4.66
N PHE A 278 9.09 18.72 5.26
CA PHE A 278 8.28 18.38 6.42
C PHE A 278 9.12 17.78 7.56
N ARG A 279 10.21 18.47 7.95
CA ARG A 279 11.18 17.99 8.96
C ARG A 279 10.52 17.38 10.20
N THR A 280 9.60 18.09 10.85
CA THR A 280 8.94 17.62 12.08
C THR A 280 8.11 16.37 11.84
N LEU A 281 7.36 16.32 10.73
CA LEU A 281 6.55 15.15 10.38
C LEU A 281 7.41 13.93 10.08
N VAL A 282 8.58 14.11 9.43
CA VAL A 282 9.53 13.02 9.18
C VAL A 282 10.13 12.48 10.48
N ILE A 283 10.49 13.36 11.43
CA ILE A 283 10.99 12.93 12.75
C ILE A 283 9.94 12.09 13.48
N ILE A 284 8.67 12.51 13.45
CA ILE A 284 7.57 11.73 14.04
C ILE A 284 7.39 10.41 13.29
N ALA A 285 7.38 10.42 11.95
CA ALA A 285 7.25 9.23 11.12
C ALA A 285 8.36 8.20 11.35
N ALA A 286 9.57 8.63 11.71
CA ALA A 286 10.68 7.73 12.04
C ALA A 286 10.36 6.82 13.24
N LEU A 287 9.49 7.23 14.18
CA LEU A 287 8.99 6.38 15.26
C LEU A 287 8.21 5.17 14.71
N GLY A 288 7.62 5.30 13.52
CA GLY A 288 6.94 4.21 12.81
C GLY A 288 7.86 3.02 12.58
N ILE A 289 9.11 3.24 12.21
CA ILE A 289 10.10 2.16 12.00
C ILE A 289 10.29 1.34 13.27
N VAL A 290 10.35 2.03 14.43
CA VAL A 290 10.51 1.39 15.73
C VAL A 290 9.30 0.50 16.04
N PHE A 291 8.08 0.99 15.78
CA PHE A 291 6.88 0.18 15.96
C PHE A 291 6.80 -0.99 14.98
N VAL A 292 7.20 -0.80 13.72
CA VAL A 292 7.27 -1.86 12.72
C VAL A 292 8.25 -2.96 13.13
N ALA A 293 9.43 -2.59 13.62
CA ALA A 293 10.37 -3.55 14.17
C ALA A 293 9.77 -4.26 15.40
N ALA A 294 9.13 -3.52 16.32
CA ALA A 294 8.56 -4.07 17.54
C ALA A 294 7.54 -5.18 17.25
N PHE A 295 6.53 -4.93 16.40
CA PHE A 295 5.49 -5.93 16.16
C PHE A 295 5.97 -7.12 15.31
N HIS A 296 6.90 -6.92 14.37
CA HIS A 296 7.46 -8.03 13.57
C HIS A 296 8.37 -8.93 14.41
N LEU A 297 9.27 -8.33 15.21
CA LEU A 297 10.15 -9.10 16.08
C LEU A 297 9.37 -9.81 17.19
N TRP A 298 8.34 -9.15 17.74
CA TRP A 298 7.41 -9.76 18.68
C TRP A 298 6.69 -10.97 18.07
N ALA A 299 6.17 -10.84 16.85
CA ALA A 299 5.52 -11.95 16.14
C ALA A 299 6.51 -13.08 15.82
N LEU A 300 7.73 -12.75 15.38
CA LEU A 300 8.80 -13.73 15.14
C LEU A 300 9.11 -14.52 16.40
N GLN A 301 9.27 -13.82 17.52
CA GLN A 301 9.57 -14.43 18.82
C GLN A 301 8.46 -15.38 19.26
N ARG A 302 7.20 -14.96 19.25
CA ARG A 302 6.09 -15.78 19.76
C ARG A 302 5.74 -16.96 18.87
N VAL A 303 5.85 -16.79 17.55
CA VAL A 303 5.46 -17.85 16.62
C VAL A 303 6.59 -18.86 16.42
N PHE A 304 7.84 -18.40 16.22
CA PHE A 304 8.93 -19.25 15.77
C PHE A 304 9.99 -19.55 16.82
N LEU A 305 10.16 -18.68 17.83
CA LEU A 305 11.16 -18.85 18.88
C LEU A 305 10.53 -19.33 20.20
N GLY A 306 11.37 -19.55 21.21
CA GLY A 306 10.93 -20.02 22.52
C GLY A 306 10.63 -21.52 22.57
N PRO A 307 9.92 -21.99 23.62
CA PRO A 307 9.61 -23.39 23.78
C PRO A 307 8.65 -23.88 22.69
N LEU A 308 8.94 -25.06 22.13
CA LEU A 308 8.09 -25.69 21.13
C LEU A 308 6.74 -26.04 21.72
N ASN A 309 5.66 -25.58 21.07
CA ASN A 309 4.33 -26.08 21.34
C ASN A 309 4.24 -27.55 20.86
N PRO A 310 4.00 -28.54 21.74
CA PRO A 310 4.01 -29.96 21.37
C PRO A 310 3.03 -30.33 20.26
N LYS A 311 1.95 -29.54 20.08
CA LYS A 311 0.96 -29.73 19.01
C LYS A 311 1.60 -29.64 17.61
N TYR A 312 2.74 -28.96 17.47
CA TYR A 312 3.41 -28.71 16.20
C TYR A 312 4.75 -29.44 16.06
N ALA A 313 5.00 -30.46 16.88
CA ALA A 313 6.23 -31.25 16.82
C ALA A 313 6.41 -32.01 15.49
N THR A 314 5.32 -32.28 14.78
CA THR A 314 5.31 -33.00 13.49
C THR A 314 4.88 -32.11 12.32
N LEU A 315 5.09 -30.79 12.44
CA LEU A 315 4.73 -29.85 11.38
C LEU A 315 5.63 -30.07 10.15
N ASP A 316 5.04 -30.18 8.97
CA ASP A 316 5.80 -30.35 7.74
C ASP A 316 6.61 -29.08 7.39
N GLU A 317 7.86 -29.30 6.98
CA GLU A 317 8.73 -28.26 6.46
C GLU A 317 8.25 -27.75 5.09
N ILE A 318 8.76 -26.58 4.68
CA ILE A 318 8.52 -25.98 3.38
C ILE A 318 8.83 -26.95 2.23
N ASN A 319 7.91 -27.05 1.28
CA ASN A 319 8.07 -27.92 0.11
C ASN A 319 8.67 -27.17 -1.09
N ALA A 320 9.10 -27.92 -2.12
CA ALA A 320 9.74 -27.36 -3.31
C ALA A 320 8.87 -26.36 -4.08
N ARG A 321 7.54 -26.56 -4.09
CA ARG A 321 6.59 -25.65 -4.75
C ARG A 321 6.51 -24.31 -4.02
N GLU A 322 6.50 -24.33 -2.69
CA GLU A 322 6.51 -23.12 -1.87
C GLU A 322 7.83 -22.36 -2.03
N ILE A 323 8.97 -23.06 -2.04
CA ILE A 323 10.28 -22.46 -2.31
C ILE A 323 10.29 -21.82 -3.71
N PHE A 324 9.78 -22.52 -4.73
CA PHE A 324 9.70 -21.98 -6.10
C PHE A 324 8.88 -20.69 -6.18
N CYS A 325 7.81 -20.56 -5.39
CA CYS A 325 7.03 -19.33 -5.32
C CYS A 325 7.73 -18.20 -4.53
N LEU A 326 8.47 -18.53 -3.47
CA LEU A 326 9.11 -17.54 -2.58
C LEU A 326 10.48 -17.07 -3.06
N ALA A 327 11.27 -17.96 -3.68
CA ALA A 327 12.64 -17.67 -4.11
C ALA A 327 12.73 -16.46 -5.06
N PRO A 328 11.84 -16.29 -6.07
CA PRO A 328 11.86 -15.10 -6.91
C PRO A 328 11.64 -13.80 -6.11
N LEU A 329 10.75 -13.81 -5.11
CA LEU A 329 10.49 -12.65 -4.26
C LEU A 329 11.72 -12.31 -3.41
N VAL A 330 12.36 -13.31 -2.82
CA VAL A 330 13.61 -13.14 -2.05
C VAL A 330 14.71 -12.54 -2.91
N VAL A 331 14.93 -13.11 -4.11
CA VAL A 331 15.95 -12.61 -5.05
C VAL A 331 15.66 -11.17 -5.45
N LEU A 332 14.41 -10.83 -5.79
CA LEU A 332 14.06 -9.47 -6.17
C LEU A 332 14.21 -8.48 -5.01
N ILE A 333 13.76 -8.83 -3.80
CA ILE A 333 13.89 -7.98 -2.60
C ILE A 333 15.36 -7.69 -2.29
N MET A 334 16.25 -8.69 -2.38
CA MET A 334 17.69 -8.51 -2.19
C MET A 334 18.34 -7.73 -3.33
N ALA A 335 18.08 -8.13 -4.58
CA ALA A 335 18.68 -7.50 -5.76
C ALA A 335 18.37 -6.00 -5.79
N VAL A 336 17.13 -5.64 -5.46
CA VAL A 336 16.69 -4.24 -5.39
C VAL A 336 17.25 -3.52 -4.16
N GLY A 337 17.41 -4.22 -3.03
CA GLY A 337 18.02 -3.66 -1.83
C GLY A 337 19.51 -3.34 -2.00
N VAL A 338 20.24 -4.14 -2.77
CA VAL A 338 21.67 -3.97 -3.04
C VAL A 338 21.91 -3.07 -4.26
N TRP A 339 21.13 -3.24 -5.32
CA TRP A 339 21.25 -2.52 -6.58
C TRP A 339 19.88 -2.01 -7.05
N PRO A 340 19.40 -0.87 -6.51
CA PRO A 340 18.06 -0.35 -6.84
C PRO A 340 17.98 0.31 -8.23
N MET A 341 19.12 0.65 -8.85
CA MET A 341 19.17 1.44 -10.09
C MET A 341 18.33 0.91 -11.25
N PRO A 342 18.24 -0.40 -11.53
CA PRO A 342 17.39 -0.90 -12.61
C PRO A 342 15.91 -0.51 -12.43
N VAL A 343 15.39 -0.57 -11.21
CA VAL A 343 14.01 -0.16 -10.92
C VAL A 343 13.87 1.36 -10.91
N LEU A 344 14.83 2.06 -10.29
CA LEU A 344 14.82 3.53 -10.23
C LEU A 344 14.85 4.16 -11.61
N ASN A 345 15.66 3.64 -12.53
CA ASN A 345 15.78 4.16 -13.90
C ASN A 345 14.46 4.05 -14.69
N LEU A 346 13.63 3.04 -14.40
CA LEU A 346 12.31 2.89 -15.02
C LEU A 346 11.30 3.94 -14.51
N MET A 347 11.44 4.39 -13.26
CA MET A 347 10.48 5.27 -12.60
C MET A 347 10.86 6.76 -12.70
N ASN A 348 12.16 7.06 -12.70
CA ASN A 348 12.67 8.42 -12.46
C ASN A 348 12.17 9.43 -13.50
N ALA A 349 12.27 9.11 -14.79
CA ALA A 349 11.89 10.04 -15.86
C ALA A 349 10.40 10.46 -15.84
N SER A 350 9.50 9.56 -15.46
CA SER A 350 8.07 9.90 -15.33
C SER A 350 7.77 10.69 -14.07
N LEU A 351 8.41 10.35 -12.94
CA LEU A 351 8.10 10.95 -11.65
C LEU A 351 8.71 12.34 -11.49
N VAL A 352 9.92 12.56 -12.01
CA VAL A 352 10.54 13.89 -12.07
C VAL A 352 9.66 14.83 -12.89
N ARG A 353 9.22 14.41 -14.09
CA ARG A 353 8.31 15.21 -14.93
C ARG A 353 6.98 15.51 -14.25
N LEU A 354 6.45 14.57 -13.46
CA LEU A 354 5.25 14.81 -12.67
C LEU A 354 5.47 15.89 -11.61
N VAL A 355 6.60 15.85 -10.91
CA VAL A 355 6.96 16.89 -9.93
C VAL A 355 7.11 18.24 -10.60
N ASP A 356 7.79 18.31 -11.74
CA ASP A 356 7.94 19.56 -12.50
C ASP A 356 6.57 20.12 -12.91
N LEU A 357 5.68 19.27 -13.44
CA LEU A 357 4.33 19.66 -13.82
C LEU A 357 3.52 20.24 -12.65
N VAL A 358 3.64 19.64 -11.46
CA VAL A 358 2.93 20.12 -10.27
C VAL A 358 3.55 21.42 -9.74
N LYS A 359 4.88 21.55 -9.79
CA LYS A 359 5.60 22.71 -9.27
C LYS A 359 5.54 23.95 -10.13
N VAL A 360 5.29 23.83 -11.44
CA VAL A 360 5.09 24.99 -12.35
C VAL A 360 3.95 25.92 -11.88
N VAL A 361 3.13 25.46 -10.93
CA VAL A 361 1.99 26.19 -10.37
C VAL A 361 2.33 26.97 -9.09
N ILE A 362 3.53 26.76 -8.53
CA ILE A 362 4.13 27.56 -7.44
C ILE A 362 4.96 28.68 -8.06
#